data_AF-A0A961SCY7-F1
#
_entry.id   AF-A0A961SCY7-F1
#
_cell.length_a   1.000
_cell.length_b   1.000
_cell.length_c   1.000
_cell.angle_alpha   90.00
_cell.angle_beta   90.00
_cell.angle_gamma   90.00
#
_symmetry.space_group_name_H-M   'P 1'
#
loop_
_entity.id
_entity.type
_entity.pdbx_description
1 polymer ?
#
loop_
_entity_poly.entity_id
_entity_poly.type
_entity_poly.pdbx_seq_one_letter_code
_entity_poly.pdbx_strand_id
1 'polypeptide(L)'
;MTKRSWIIGGVVVALLGTSAFAAKTRFDSPDARANFATERVTQRLGLNEEQKAAFKDMATEFSGMRLSSAEFLVDLKSKLKELTADNTLTEEEANQLRDQITAEFERRADQLIPDLVKFYNLLDDNQKGEVMARLYSVGDRSWGHDDHRWRGHGDRDWRKGNGRDDYRGGGNPPRMAPPQPPQQ
;
A
#
# COMPACT_ATOMS: atom_id res chain seq x y z
N MET A 1 10.98 9.98 -19.00
CA MET A 1 11.02 9.96 -17.52
C MET A 1 12.34 10.52 -17.00
N THR A 2 12.30 11.72 -16.45
CA THR A 2 13.45 12.31 -15.77
C THR A 2 13.58 11.73 -14.36
N LYS A 3 14.80 11.67 -13.80
CA LYS A 3 15.05 11.15 -12.43
C LYS A 3 14.18 11.81 -11.35
N ARG A 4 13.69 13.03 -11.59
CA ARG A 4 12.87 13.81 -10.66
C ARG A 4 11.50 13.17 -10.42
N SER A 5 10.75 12.85 -11.49
CA SER A 5 9.38 12.30 -11.41
C SER A 5 9.31 10.98 -10.63
N TRP A 6 10.37 10.18 -10.69
CA TRP A 6 10.49 8.89 -9.98
C TRP A 6 10.65 9.06 -8.46
N ILE A 7 11.47 10.03 -8.04
CA ILE A 7 11.67 10.36 -6.62
C ILE A 7 10.37 10.87 -6.00
N ILE A 8 9.63 11.71 -6.73
CA ILE A 8 8.37 12.32 -6.26
C ILE A 8 7.28 11.26 -6.08
N GLY A 9 7.07 10.40 -7.09
CA GLY A 9 6.13 9.28 -6.97
C GLY A 9 6.47 8.38 -5.79
N GLY A 10 7.76 8.12 -5.56
CA GLY A 10 8.23 7.37 -4.41
C GLY A 10 7.92 8.04 -3.07
N VAL A 11 8.11 9.36 -2.93
CA VAL A 11 7.90 10.07 -1.65
C VAL A 11 6.42 10.04 -1.29
N VAL A 12 5.57 10.31 -2.27
CA VAL A 12 4.12 10.32 -2.10
C VAL A 12 3.61 8.92 -1.74
N VAL A 13 4.09 7.88 -2.41
CA VAL A 13 3.77 6.49 -2.06
C VAL A 13 4.33 6.11 -0.69
N ALA A 14 5.50 6.61 -0.30
CA ALA A 14 6.12 6.34 1.00
C ALA A 14 5.34 6.95 2.17
N LEU A 15 4.79 8.15 1.97
CA LEU A 15 3.98 8.86 2.96
C LEU A 15 2.53 8.39 2.99
N LEU A 16 1.92 8.18 1.81
CA LEU A 16 0.48 7.95 1.68
C LEU A 16 0.10 6.51 1.29
N GLY A 17 1.03 5.72 0.75
CA GLY A 17 0.75 4.40 0.18
C GLY A 17 0.19 3.40 1.19
N THR A 18 0.75 3.38 2.40
CA THR A 18 0.29 2.49 3.48
C THR A 18 -0.99 2.97 4.16
N SER A 19 -1.17 4.28 4.34
CA SER A 19 -2.31 4.89 5.04
C SER A 19 -3.56 4.92 4.14
N ALA A 20 -3.40 5.17 2.84
CA ALA A 20 -4.51 5.20 1.90
C ALA A 20 -5.20 3.84 1.71
N PHE A 21 -4.45 2.73 1.77
CA PHE A 21 -5.03 1.37 1.68
C PHE A 21 -5.88 1.03 2.90
N ALA A 22 -5.41 1.35 4.11
CA ALA A 22 -6.17 1.16 5.34
C ALA A 22 -7.38 2.11 5.46
N ALA A 23 -7.26 3.32 4.88
CA ALA A 23 -8.34 4.31 4.86
C ALA A 23 -9.44 3.95 3.86
N LYS A 24 -9.09 3.36 2.69
CA LYS A 24 -10.08 2.95 1.67
C LYS A 24 -11.09 1.94 2.22
N THR A 25 -10.69 1.09 3.16
CA THR A 25 -11.59 0.11 3.80
C THR A 25 -12.42 0.69 4.95
N ARG A 26 -12.13 1.92 5.40
CA ARG A 26 -12.75 2.52 6.60
C ARG A 26 -13.51 3.83 6.34
N PHE A 27 -13.23 4.51 5.23
CA PHE A 27 -13.78 5.83 4.95
C PHE A 27 -14.21 5.99 3.49
N ASP A 28 -15.43 6.46 3.30
CA ASP A 28 -16.05 6.59 1.98
C ASP A 28 -15.67 7.90 1.27
N SER A 29 -15.41 8.98 2.00
CA SER A 29 -15.07 10.28 1.39
C SER A 29 -13.56 10.48 1.20
N PRO A 30 -13.13 11.17 0.12
CA PRO A 30 -11.73 11.54 -0.10
C PRO A 30 -11.14 12.34 1.06
N ASP A 31 -11.89 13.32 1.57
CA ASP A 31 -11.45 14.17 2.69
C ASP A 31 -11.21 13.37 3.97
N ALA A 32 -12.07 12.40 4.29
CA ALA A 32 -11.88 11.55 5.47
C ALA A 32 -10.62 10.67 5.33
N ARG A 33 -10.31 10.20 4.12
CA ARG A 33 -9.07 9.44 3.85
C ARG A 33 -7.84 10.36 3.97
N ALA A 34 -7.91 11.57 3.44
CA ALA A 34 -6.84 12.56 3.54
C ALA A 34 -6.58 12.95 5.00
N ASN A 35 -7.63 13.18 5.80
CA ASN A 35 -7.52 13.46 7.22
C ASN A 35 -6.89 12.29 7.98
N PHE A 36 -7.33 11.05 7.75
CA PHE A 36 -6.73 9.88 8.40
C PHE A 36 -5.25 9.69 8.03
N ALA A 37 -4.89 9.89 6.76
CA ALA A 37 -3.50 9.85 6.33
C ALA A 37 -2.67 10.97 6.97
N THR A 38 -3.25 12.18 7.06
CA THR A 38 -2.64 13.34 7.74
C THR A 38 -2.38 13.03 9.20
N GLU A 39 -3.36 12.55 9.96
CA GLU A 39 -3.18 12.21 11.38
C GLU A 39 -2.06 11.18 11.58
N ARG A 40 -2.00 10.14 10.73
CA ARG A 40 -0.93 9.12 10.78
C ARG A 40 0.46 9.72 10.53
N VAL A 41 0.59 10.62 9.57
CA VAL A 41 1.87 11.24 9.23
C VAL A 41 2.25 12.31 10.25
N THR A 42 1.30 13.11 10.72
CA THR A 42 1.46 14.08 11.82
C THR A 42 1.97 13.41 13.08
N GLN A 43 1.34 12.32 13.53
CA GLN A 43 1.77 11.59 14.71
C GLN A 43 3.16 11.00 14.56
N ARG A 44 3.50 10.53 13.36
CA ARG A 44 4.79 9.88 13.11
C ARG A 44 5.94 10.89 13.05
N LEU A 45 5.78 11.96 12.28
CA LEU A 45 6.81 12.96 12.05
C LEU A 45 6.79 14.08 13.11
N GLY A 46 5.83 14.06 14.03
CA GLY A 46 5.64 15.14 15.01
C GLY A 46 5.36 16.48 14.33
N LEU A 47 4.52 16.50 13.30
CA LEU A 47 4.27 17.71 12.52
C LEU A 47 3.58 18.77 13.39
N ASN A 48 4.04 20.02 13.30
CA ASN A 48 3.33 21.16 13.87
C ASN A 48 2.09 21.53 13.03
N GLU A 49 1.28 22.50 13.48
CA GLU A 49 0.02 22.84 12.80
C GLU A 49 0.24 23.40 11.38
N GLU A 50 1.31 24.16 11.14
CA GLU A 50 1.64 24.69 9.81
C GLU A 50 2.04 23.56 8.84
N GLN A 51 2.95 22.69 9.28
CA GLN A 51 3.40 21.53 8.52
C GLN A 51 2.24 20.56 8.24
N LYS A 52 1.35 20.37 9.21
CA LYS A 52 0.14 19.55 9.09
C LYS A 52 -0.84 20.11 8.07
N ALA A 53 -1.06 21.43 8.07
CA ALA A 53 -1.90 22.07 7.06
C ALA A 53 -1.32 21.88 5.65
N ALA A 54 -0.03 22.14 5.47
CA ALA A 54 0.65 21.93 4.19
C ALA A 54 0.60 20.46 3.73
N PHE A 55 0.76 19.51 4.65
CA PHE A 55 0.61 18.09 4.34
C PHE A 55 -0.82 17.72 3.94
N LYS A 56 -1.82 18.27 4.64
CA LYS A 56 -3.23 18.00 4.37
C LYS A 56 -3.64 18.48 2.98
N ASP A 57 -3.20 19.67 2.58
CA ASP A 57 -3.45 20.22 1.24
C ASP A 57 -2.89 19.27 0.17
N MET A 58 -1.61 18.91 0.29
CA MET A 58 -0.94 17.94 -0.59
C MET A 58 -1.67 16.57 -0.61
N ALA A 59 -2.07 16.05 0.56
CA ALA A 59 -2.76 14.76 0.67
C ALA A 59 -4.17 14.78 0.04
N THR A 60 -4.83 15.94 0.09
CA THR A 60 -6.14 16.17 -0.52
C THR A 60 -6.02 16.20 -2.03
N GLU A 61 -5.06 16.98 -2.55
CA GLU A 61 -4.79 17.05 -3.99
C GLU A 61 -4.41 15.67 -4.55
N PHE A 62 -3.50 14.96 -3.87
CA PHE A 62 -3.14 13.60 -4.25
C PHE A 62 -4.33 12.64 -4.24
N SER A 63 -5.22 12.74 -3.24
CA SER A 63 -6.42 11.89 -3.17
C SER A 63 -7.38 12.16 -4.33
N GLY A 64 -7.55 13.43 -4.72
CA GLY A 64 -8.30 13.84 -5.90
C GLY A 64 -7.70 13.29 -7.19
N MET A 65 -6.37 13.40 -7.36
CA MET A 65 -5.67 12.80 -8.50
C MET A 65 -5.88 11.29 -8.56
N ARG A 66 -5.90 10.59 -7.42
CA ARG A 66 -6.02 9.13 -7.40
C ARG A 66 -7.37 8.63 -7.92
N LEU A 67 -8.44 9.40 -7.72
CA LEU A 67 -9.75 9.09 -8.30
C LEU A 67 -9.72 9.17 -9.82
N SER A 68 -9.14 10.24 -10.38
CA SER A 68 -8.97 10.35 -11.83
C SER A 68 -7.95 9.33 -12.38
N SER A 69 -7.01 8.82 -11.56
CA SER A 69 -6.13 7.71 -11.97
C SER A 69 -6.92 6.43 -12.20
N ALA A 70 -7.93 6.16 -11.36
CA ALA A 70 -8.73 4.95 -11.50
C ALA A 70 -9.52 4.96 -12.81
N GLU A 71 -10.10 6.11 -13.16
CA GLU A 71 -10.79 6.31 -14.44
C GLU A 71 -9.83 6.14 -15.62
N PHE A 72 -8.65 6.79 -15.57
CA PHE A 72 -7.61 6.64 -16.59
C PHE A 72 -7.15 5.18 -16.76
N LEU A 73 -6.95 4.44 -15.67
CA LEU A 73 -6.55 3.02 -15.72
C LEU A 73 -7.67 2.12 -16.25
N VAL A 74 -8.93 2.46 -15.98
CA VAL A 74 -10.09 1.75 -16.56
C VAL A 74 -10.14 1.97 -18.06
N ASP A 75 -9.99 3.22 -18.52
CA ASP A 75 -9.93 3.56 -19.95
C ASP A 75 -8.77 2.82 -20.65
N LEU A 76 -7.58 2.87 -20.05
CA LEU A 76 -6.40 2.20 -20.57
C LEU A 76 -6.55 0.68 -20.62
N LYS A 77 -7.19 0.09 -19.60
CA LYS A 77 -7.52 -1.34 -19.60
C LYS A 77 -8.55 -1.70 -20.68
N SER A 78 -9.53 -0.82 -20.95
CA SER A 78 -10.49 -1.02 -22.04
C SER A 78 -9.78 -1.01 -23.39
N LYS A 79 -8.93 -0.01 -23.65
CA LYS A 79 -8.12 0.10 -24.86
C LYS A 79 -7.21 -1.12 -25.07
N LEU A 80 -6.52 -1.56 -24.01
CA LEU A 80 -5.71 -2.78 -24.07
C LEU A 80 -6.56 -4.01 -24.38
N LYS A 81 -7.76 -4.12 -23.81
CA LYS A 81 -8.68 -5.24 -24.07
C LYS A 81 -9.16 -5.24 -25.52
N GLU A 82 -9.46 -4.08 -26.09
CA GLU A 82 -9.85 -3.92 -27.50
C GLU A 82 -8.70 -4.31 -28.43
N LEU A 83 -7.50 -3.74 -28.21
CA LEU A 83 -6.31 -4.04 -29.01
C LEU A 83 -5.86 -5.51 -28.94
N THR A 84 -6.09 -6.17 -27.80
CA THR A 84 -5.79 -7.60 -27.64
C THR A 84 -6.88 -8.51 -28.17
N ALA A 85 -8.14 -8.08 -28.18
CA ALA A 85 -9.24 -8.84 -28.78
C ALA A 85 -9.07 -9.01 -30.29
N ASP A 86 -8.48 -8.00 -30.95
CA ASP A 86 -8.24 -8.00 -32.38
C ASP A 86 -6.96 -8.77 -32.77
N ASN A 87 -6.15 -9.25 -31.81
CA ASN A 87 -4.84 -9.91 -32.01
C ASN A 87 -3.83 -9.10 -32.86
N THR A 88 -4.04 -7.79 -33.01
CA THR A 88 -3.23 -6.93 -33.88
C THR A 88 -2.37 -5.93 -33.14
N LEU A 89 -2.18 -6.06 -31.81
CA LEU A 89 -1.36 -5.12 -31.03
C LEU A 89 0.00 -4.88 -31.69
N THR A 90 0.16 -3.70 -32.28
CA THR A 90 1.40 -3.30 -32.96
C THR A 90 2.36 -2.64 -31.99
N GLU A 91 3.65 -2.60 -32.36
CA GLU A 91 4.66 -1.84 -31.61
C GLU A 91 4.31 -0.34 -31.54
N GLU A 92 3.70 0.20 -32.60
CA GLU A 92 3.27 1.60 -32.65
C GLU A 92 2.18 1.90 -31.62
N GLU A 93 1.14 1.06 -31.53
CA GLU A 93 0.06 1.21 -30.54
C GLU A 93 0.56 1.02 -29.10
N ALA A 94 1.48 0.08 -28.88
CA ALA A 94 2.11 -0.12 -27.58
C ALA A 94 2.93 1.12 -27.16
N ASN A 95 3.67 1.73 -28.11
CA ASN A 95 4.39 2.97 -27.86
C ASN A 95 3.45 4.16 -27.59
N GLN A 96 2.34 4.28 -28.33
CA GLN A 96 1.33 5.31 -28.06
C GLN A 96 0.72 5.17 -26.66
N LEU A 97 0.40 3.95 -26.22
CA LEU A 97 -0.10 3.71 -24.86
C LEU A 97 0.93 4.07 -23.79
N ARG A 98 2.20 3.70 -24.01
CA ARG A 98 3.31 4.10 -23.13
C ARG A 98 3.44 5.62 -23.03
N ASP A 99 3.33 6.32 -24.15
CA ASP A 99 3.46 7.78 -24.19
C ASP A 99 2.27 8.45 -23.49
N GLN A 100 1.05 7.93 -23.65
CA GLN A 100 -0.13 8.39 -22.90
C GLN A 100 0.04 8.21 -21.39
N ILE A 101 0.54 7.04 -20.95
CA ILE A 101 0.84 6.78 -19.53
C ILE A 101 1.89 7.76 -19.03
N THR A 102 2.95 7.98 -19.81
CA THR A 102 4.05 8.86 -19.43
C THR A 102 3.60 10.31 -19.31
N ALA A 103 2.88 10.81 -20.31
CA ALA A 103 2.35 12.17 -20.33
C ALA A 103 1.38 12.41 -19.16
N GLU A 104 0.51 11.44 -18.86
CA GLU A 104 -0.43 11.57 -17.75
C GLU A 104 0.29 11.54 -16.38
N PHE A 105 1.34 10.74 -16.24
CA PHE A 105 2.17 10.73 -15.03
C PHE A 105 2.94 12.05 -14.88
N GLU A 106 3.54 12.57 -15.95
CA GLU A 106 4.26 13.85 -15.94
C GLU A 106 3.33 15.02 -15.59
N ARG A 107 2.16 15.09 -16.23
CA ARG A 107 1.14 16.11 -15.93
C ARG A 107 0.74 16.12 -14.45
N ARG A 108 0.57 14.94 -13.83
CA ARG A 108 0.22 14.81 -12.41
C ARG A 108 1.39 15.16 -11.50
N ALA A 109 2.61 14.77 -11.88
CA ALA A 109 3.81 15.15 -11.14
C ALA A 109 3.94 16.67 -11.11
N ASP A 110 3.76 17.36 -12.25
CA ASP A 110 3.86 18.82 -12.33
C ASP A 110 2.84 19.54 -11.43
N GLN A 111 1.66 18.96 -11.24
CA GLN A 111 0.65 19.47 -10.31
C GLN A 111 1.05 19.27 -8.84
N LEU A 112 1.60 18.11 -8.49
CA LEU A 112 1.89 17.73 -7.09
C LEU A 112 3.26 18.23 -6.58
N ILE A 113 4.22 18.46 -7.47
CA ILE A 113 5.59 18.87 -7.12
C ILE A 113 5.62 20.14 -6.26
N PRO A 114 4.92 21.23 -6.62
CA PRO A 114 4.96 22.47 -5.85
C PRO A 114 4.57 22.25 -4.38
N ASP A 115 3.50 21.50 -4.15
CA ASP A 115 2.99 21.20 -2.82
C ASP A 115 3.92 20.30 -2.02
N LEU A 116 4.50 19.29 -2.67
CA LEU A 116 5.49 18.42 -2.04
C LEU A 116 6.76 19.18 -1.65
N VAL A 117 7.24 20.07 -2.53
CA VAL A 117 8.41 20.92 -2.24
C VAL A 117 8.09 21.90 -1.11
N LYS A 118 6.91 22.51 -1.12
CA LYS A 118 6.44 23.39 -0.04
C LYS A 118 6.42 22.66 1.30
N PHE A 119 5.78 21.49 1.36
CA PHE A 119 5.75 20.66 2.56
C PHE A 119 7.15 20.26 3.02
N TYR A 120 7.99 19.74 2.11
CA TYR A 120 9.34 19.30 2.45
C TYR A 120 10.22 20.43 3.01
N ASN A 121 10.09 21.64 2.48
CA ASN A 121 10.85 22.80 2.96
C ASN A 121 10.41 23.27 4.35
N LEU A 122 9.17 22.99 4.76
CA LEU A 122 8.68 23.29 6.12
C LEU A 122 9.19 22.29 7.17
N LEU A 123 9.68 21.12 6.74
CA LEU A 123 10.20 20.10 7.64
C LEU A 123 11.57 20.49 8.20
N ASP A 124 11.81 20.11 9.46
CA ASP A 124 13.16 20.15 10.03
C ASP A 124 14.04 19.01 9.47
N ASP A 125 15.33 19.05 9.76
CA ASP A 125 16.29 18.09 9.19
C ASP A 125 16.05 16.64 9.65
N ASN A 126 15.55 16.44 10.88
CA ASN A 126 15.21 15.11 11.38
C ASN A 126 14.00 14.55 10.64
N GLN A 127 12.95 15.36 10.49
CA GLN A 127 11.74 15.03 9.75
C GLN A 127 12.06 14.73 8.27
N LYS A 128 12.90 15.55 7.63
CA LYS A 128 13.38 15.28 6.25
C LYS A 128 14.11 13.94 6.15
N GLY A 129 14.98 13.65 7.12
CA GLY A 129 15.68 12.37 7.22
C GLY A 129 14.72 11.18 7.26
N GLU A 130 13.65 11.27 8.05
CA GLU A 130 12.61 10.23 8.10
C GLU A 130 11.85 10.07 6.77
N VAL A 131 11.48 11.16 6.12
CA VAL A 131 10.82 11.14 4.80
C VAL A 131 11.71 10.43 3.77
N MET A 132 13.00 10.76 3.74
CA MET A 132 13.95 10.17 2.80
C MET A 132 14.24 8.70 3.12
N ALA A 133 14.40 8.32 4.38
CA ALA A 133 14.57 6.92 4.78
C ALA A 133 13.36 6.06 4.34
N ARG A 134 12.15 6.62 4.45
CA ARG A 134 10.92 5.97 3.99
C ARG A 134 10.91 5.81 2.47
N LEU A 135 11.28 6.86 1.73
CA LEU A 135 11.41 6.82 0.26
C LEU A 135 12.31 5.66 -0.18
N TYR A 136 13.51 5.56 0.40
CA TYR A 136 14.44 4.48 0.08
C TYR A 136 13.85 3.10 0.41
N SER A 137 13.19 2.96 1.56
CA SER A 137 12.56 1.69 1.95
C SER A 137 11.42 1.23 1.02
N VAL A 138 10.73 2.17 0.37
CA VAL A 138 9.69 1.85 -0.62
C VAL A 138 10.32 1.49 -1.96
N GLY A 139 11.38 2.20 -2.35
CA GLY A 139 12.22 1.83 -3.49
C GLY A 139 12.68 0.38 -3.37
N ASP A 140 13.29 0.00 -2.25
CA ASP A 140 13.82 -1.35 -2.04
C ASP A 140 12.73 -2.44 -2.05
N ARG A 141 11.54 -2.17 -1.49
CA ARG A 141 10.42 -3.14 -1.52
C ARG A 141 9.80 -3.34 -2.90
N SER A 142 9.89 -2.34 -3.78
CA SER A 142 9.38 -2.41 -5.15
C SER A 142 10.23 -3.33 -6.05
N TRP A 143 11.47 -3.62 -5.68
CA TRP A 143 12.40 -4.44 -6.45
C TRP A 143 12.86 -5.72 -5.73
N GLY A 144 12.65 -5.85 -4.42
CA GLY A 144 13.15 -6.97 -3.60
C GLY A 144 12.15 -8.10 -3.32
N HIS A 145 11.00 -8.16 -3.99
CA HIS A 145 9.93 -9.12 -3.65
C HIS A 145 9.74 -10.30 -4.62
N ASP A 146 10.70 -10.57 -5.52
CA ASP A 146 10.65 -11.75 -6.40
C ASP A 146 11.45 -12.98 -5.91
N ASP A 147 12.32 -12.86 -4.91
CA ASP A 147 13.28 -13.94 -4.61
C ASP A 147 12.90 -14.90 -3.47
N HIS A 148 11.81 -14.66 -2.73
CA HIS A 148 11.50 -15.46 -1.52
C HIS A 148 10.21 -16.31 -1.56
N ARG A 149 9.53 -16.45 -2.70
CA ARG A 149 8.36 -17.35 -2.80
C ARG A 149 8.57 -18.68 -3.55
N TRP A 150 9.76 -18.94 -4.09
CA TRP A 150 10.06 -20.19 -4.83
C TRP A 150 10.95 -21.21 -4.10
N ARG A 151 11.36 -20.96 -2.85
CA ARG A 151 12.15 -21.91 -2.05
C ARG A 151 11.55 -22.07 -0.65
N GLY A 152 10.65 -23.04 -0.47
CA GLY A 152 10.18 -23.33 0.90
C GLY A 152 9.02 -24.29 1.09
N HIS A 153 8.49 -24.95 0.07
CA HIS A 153 7.47 -25.99 0.24
C HIS A 153 7.77 -27.16 -0.72
N GLY A 154 8.55 -28.14 -0.25
CA GLY A 154 8.87 -29.33 -1.03
C GLY A 154 9.25 -30.56 -0.20
N ASP A 155 9.90 -30.40 0.95
CA ASP A 155 10.40 -31.55 1.73
C ASP A 155 9.78 -31.62 3.12
N ARG A 156 8.50 -31.99 3.19
CA ARG A 156 7.90 -32.45 4.45
C ARG A 156 7.23 -33.81 4.26
N ASP A 157 8.06 -34.83 4.38
CA ASP A 157 7.81 -36.12 5.03
C ASP A 157 6.35 -36.60 5.10
N TRP A 158 5.94 -37.38 4.10
CA TRP A 158 4.77 -38.26 4.17
C TRP A 158 5.18 -39.73 4.37
N ARG A 159 6.07 -39.99 5.33
CA ARG A 159 6.27 -41.33 5.88
C ARG A 159 5.08 -41.68 6.78
N LYS A 160 3.91 -41.91 6.19
CA LYS A 160 2.77 -42.55 6.86
C LYS A 160 2.95 -44.06 6.78
N GLY A 161 3.52 -44.63 7.83
CA GLY A 161 3.41 -46.05 8.12
C GLY A 161 1.96 -46.39 8.46
N ASN A 162 1.32 -47.18 7.60
CA ASN A 162 0.13 -47.94 7.97
C ASN A 162 0.58 -49.13 8.81
N GLY A 163 0.23 -49.13 10.09
CA GLY A 163 0.47 -50.26 10.96
C GLY A 163 -0.20 -50.11 12.32
N ARG A 164 -1.23 -50.93 12.53
CA ARG A 164 -1.79 -51.44 13.80
C ARG A 164 -2.91 -50.63 14.47
N ASP A 165 -4.14 -51.08 14.25
CA ASP A 165 -4.85 -52.03 15.14
C ASP A 165 -4.73 -51.83 16.67
N ASP A 166 -5.91 -51.60 17.26
CA ASP A 166 -6.47 -52.21 18.48
C ASP A 166 -6.42 -51.51 19.86
N TYR A 167 -7.55 -51.70 20.57
CA TYR A 167 -7.95 -51.41 21.96
C TYR A 167 -8.59 -50.03 22.25
N ARG A 168 -9.92 -49.88 22.41
CA ARG A 168 -10.93 -50.48 23.33
C ARG A 168 -11.03 -49.75 24.69
N GLY A 169 -12.07 -48.91 24.80
CA GLY A 169 -12.96 -48.81 25.97
C GLY A 169 -12.47 -48.04 27.21
N GLY A 170 -13.30 -47.13 27.70
CA GLY A 170 -13.19 -46.60 29.07
C GLY A 170 -13.82 -45.22 29.23
N GLY A 171 -15.02 -45.17 29.78
CA GLY A 171 -15.81 -43.94 29.96
C GLY A 171 -15.14 -42.88 30.84
N ASN A 172 -15.51 -41.62 30.59
CA ASN A 172 -15.16 -40.51 31.47
C ASN A 172 -16.25 -40.36 32.54
N PRO A 173 -15.92 -40.42 33.84
CA PRO A 173 -16.87 -40.31 34.96
C PRO A 173 -17.40 -38.88 35.17
N PRO A 174 -18.51 -38.72 35.92
CA PRO A 174 -19.21 -37.45 36.09
C PRO A 174 -18.38 -36.38 36.85
N ARG A 175 -18.57 -35.13 36.42
CA ARG A 175 -17.97 -33.92 37.02
C ARG A 175 -18.46 -33.72 38.47
N MET A 176 -17.53 -33.74 39.43
CA MET A 176 -17.79 -33.23 40.78
C MET A 176 -17.82 -31.70 40.79
N ALA A 177 -18.82 -31.12 41.44
CA ALA A 177 -18.92 -29.68 41.68
C ALA A 177 -17.92 -29.23 42.76
N PRO A 178 -17.40 -27.99 42.69
CA PRO A 178 -16.44 -27.46 43.65
C PRO A 178 -17.10 -27.18 45.02
N PRO A 179 -16.36 -27.34 46.14
CA PRO A 179 -16.85 -27.08 47.48
C PRO A 179 -17.10 -25.58 47.73
N GLN A 180 -18.19 -25.26 48.43
CA GLN A 180 -18.48 -23.89 48.89
C GLN A 180 -17.61 -23.51 50.10
N PRO A 181 -17.15 -22.26 50.20
CA PRO A 181 -16.39 -21.77 51.34
C PRO A 181 -17.26 -21.61 52.60
N PRO A 182 -16.67 -21.76 53.80
CA PRO A 182 -17.40 -21.65 55.07
C PRO A 182 -17.93 -20.23 55.30
N GLN A 183 -19.15 -20.16 55.82
CA GLN A 183 -19.80 -18.91 56.24
C GLN A 183 -19.12 -18.37 57.50
N GLN A 184 -18.84 -17.07 57.51
CA GLN A 184 -18.54 -16.26 58.69
C GLN A 184 -19.61 -15.18 58.80
#